data_AF-A0A5B8IZD1-F1
#
_entry.id   AF-A0A5B8IZD1-F1
#
_cell.length_a   1.000
_cell.length_b   1.000
_cell.length_c   1.000
_cell.angle_alpha   90.00
_cell.angle_beta   90.00
_cell.angle_gamma   90.00
#
_symmetry.space_group_name_H-M   'P 1'
#
loop_
_entity.id
_entity.type
_entity.pdbx_description
1 polymer ?
#
loop_
_entity_poly.entity_id
_entity_poly.type
_entity_poly.pdbx_seq_one_letter_code
_entity_poly.pdbx_strand_id
1 'polypeptide(L)'
;MSDTVEEAGPSRVTLLDIEGAFYLCEGEEHIDAVLSGDGDYPLPVNCIKFASMASMRQSLGDEVNVAGLWQINPDVVSRLRREEKINAINGDDA
;
A
#
# COMPACT_ATOMS: atom_id res chain seq x y z
N MET A 1 22.19 -11.88 -27.21
CA MET A 1 20.89 -12.31 -26.68
C MET A 1 21.10 -12.72 -25.24
N SER A 2 20.88 -11.79 -24.32
CA SER A 2 20.66 -12.09 -22.90
C SER A 2 19.47 -11.23 -22.52
N ASP A 3 18.33 -11.89 -22.59
CA ASP A 3 17.07 -11.44 -22.05
C ASP A 3 17.25 -11.31 -20.54
N THR A 4 17.20 -10.11 -20.03
CA THR A 4 16.90 -9.86 -18.63
C THR A 4 15.90 -8.73 -18.67
N VAL A 5 14.64 -9.12 -18.86
CA VAL A 5 13.55 -8.29 -18.36
C VAL A 5 13.83 -8.09 -16.88
N GLU A 6 14.45 -6.97 -16.53
CA GLU A 6 14.33 -6.41 -15.18
C GLU A 6 12.83 -6.28 -14.99
N GLU A 7 12.24 -7.23 -14.26
CA GLU A 7 10.83 -7.23 -13.95
C GLU A 7 10.56 -5.88 -13.31
N ALA A 8 9.89 -5.01 -14.06
CA ALA A 8 9.45 -3.72 -13.57
C ALA A 8 8.78 -4.00 -12.23
N GLY A 9 9.36 -3.44 -11.15
CA GLY A 9 8.80 -3.54 -9.81
C GLY A 9 7.31 -3.20 -9.84
N PRO A 10 6.55 -3.64 -8.82
CA PRO A 10 5.10 -3.52 -8.85
C PRO A 10 4.72 -2.09 -9.23
N SER A 11 4.13 -1.92 -10.42
CA SER A 11 3.76 -0.62 -10.97
C SER A 11 2.54 -0.04 -10.26
N ARG A 12 2.39 -0.35 -8.97
CA ARG A 12 1.30 -0.03 -8.07
C ARG A 12 1.84 0.16 -6.66
N VAL A 13 1.28 1.13 -5.95
CA VAL A 13 1.51 1.31 -4.50
C VAL A 13 0.27 0.79 -3.78
N THR A 14 0.47 -0.12 -2.83
CA THR A 14 -0.62 -0.71 -2.03
C THR A 14 -0.36 -0.46 -0.55
N LEU A 15 -1.33 0.18 0.11
CA LEU A 15 -1.39 0.40 1.54
C LEU A 15 -2.44 -0.53 2.16
N LEU A 16 -2.17 -1.01 3.37
CA LEU A 16 -3.12 -1.72 4.23
C LEU A 16 -3.58 -0.76 5.33
N ASP A 17 -4.88 -0.55 5.48
CA ASP A 17 -5.50 0.13 6.61
C ASP A 17 -6.03 -0.94 7.57
N ILE A 18 -5.38 -1.09 8.72
CA ILE A 18 -5.74 -2.05 9.77
C ILE A 18 -6.01 -1.24 11.03
N GLU A 19 -7.29 -1.11 11.40
CA GLU A 19 -7.71 -0.38 12.61
C GLU A 19 -7.18 1.07 12.65
N GLY A 20 -7.03 1.72 11.48
CA GLY A 20 -6.52 3.09 11.36
C GLY A 20 -4.98 3.20 11.37
N ALA A 21 -4.27 2.08 11.44
CA ALA A 21 -2.84 2.03 11.17
C ALA A 21 -2.60 1.66 9.70
N PHE A 22 -1.69 2.40 9.05
CA PHE A 22 -1.40 2.25 7.63
C PHE A 22 -0.05 1.58 7.42
N TYR A 23 0.00 0.58 6.53
CA TYR A 23 1.21 -0.17 6.23
C TYR A 23 1.43 -0.27 4.73
N LEU A 24 2.65 -0.04 4.25
CA LEU A 24 3.00 -0.22 2.85
C LEU A 24 3.24 -1.71 2.57
N CYS A 25 2.41 -2.28 1.70
CA CYS A 25 2.49 -3.68 1.29
C CYS A 25 3.23 -3.85 -0.04
N GLU A 26 3.07 -2.91 -0.97
CA GLU A 26 3.70 -2.93 -2.29
C GLU A 26 4.13 -1.52 -2.71
N GLY A 27 5.19 -1.43 -3.50
CA GLY A 27 5.73 -0.16 -4.01
C GLY A 27 6.69 0.52 -3.04
N GLU A 28 7.51 -0.26 -2.31
CA GLU A 28 8.55 0.26 -1.41
C GLU A 28 9.52 1.19 -2.14
N GLU A 29 9.83 0.94 -3.41
CA GLU A 29 10.68 1.81 -4.23
C GLU A 29 10.13 3.23 -4.39
N HIS A 30 8.82 3.42 -4.20
CA HIS A 30 8.14 4.70 -4.31
C HIS A 30 7.86 5.34 -2.93
N ILE A 31 8.31 4.73 -1.83
CA ILE A 31 7.94 5.19 -0.48
C ILE A 31 8.34 6.64 -0.22
N ASP A 32 9.51 7.07 -0.68
CA ASP A 32 9.99 8.44 -0.47
C ASP A 32 9.09 9.46 -1.20
N ALA A 33 8.69 9.14 -2.44
CA ALA A 33 7.78 9.98 -3.22
C ALA A 33 6.37 10.00 -2.63
N VAL A 34 5.89 8.86 -2.11
CA VAL A 34 4.60 8.76 -1.40
C VAL A 34 4.62 9.56 -0.11
N LEU A 35 5.70 9.51 0.68
CA LEU A 35 5.83 10.28 1.91
C LEU A 35 5.90 11.79 1.63
N SER A 36 6.76 12.17 0.68
CA SER A 36 6.95 13.57 0.28
C SER A 36 5.71 14.17 -0.40
N GLY A 37 4.92 13.35 -1.09
CA GLY A 37 3.80 13.82 -1.93
C GLY A 37 4.23 14.49 -3.22
N ASP A 38 5.53 14.43 -3.49
CA ASP A 38 6.23 14.99 -4.62
C ASP A 38 7.08 13.87 -5.23
N GLY A 39 7.21 13.87 -6.55
CA GLY A 39 7.86 12.79 -7.29
C GLY A 39 6.89 11.90 -8.08
N ASP A 40 7.44 10.89 -8.74
CA ASP A 40 6.72 9.99 -9.63
C ASP A 40 6.43 8.67 -8.91
N TYR A 41 5.16 8.33 -8.78
CA TYR A 41 4.69 7.07 -8.22
C TYR A 41 3.35 6.70 -8.86
N PRO A 42 3.04 5.40 -8.96
CA PRO A 42 1.84 4.95 -9.64
C PRO A 42 0.59 5.37 -8.86
N LEU A 43 -0.35 5.96 -9.60
CA LEU A 43 -1.63 6.45 -9.10
C LEU A 43 -2.80 5.72 -9.78
N PRO A 44 -3.93 5.52 -9.09
CA PRO A 44 -4.14 5.84 -7.67
C PRO A 44 -3.42 4.85 -6.75
N VAL A 45 -3.03 5.32 -5.55
CA VAL A 45 -2.53 4.44 -4.49
C VAL A 45 -3.69 3.58 -3.97
N ASN A 46 -3.53 2.26 -3.96
CA ASN A 46 -4.55 1.38 -3.42
C ASN A 46 -4.48 1.37 -1.89
N CYS A 47 -5.61 1.50 -1.22
CA CYS A 47 -5.70 1.42 0.23
C CYS A 47 -6.73 0.36 0.61
N ILE A 48 -6.25 -0.83 0.97
CA ILE A 48 -7.08 -1.96 1.34
C ILE A 48 -7.39 -1.87 2.82
N LYS A 49 -8.66 -1.70 3.15
CA LYS A 49 -9.14 -1.59 4.53
C LYS A 49 -9.56 -2.93 5.08
N PHE A 50 -9.02 -3.27 6.25
CA PHE A 50 -9.37 -4.44 7.04
C PHE A 50 -9.93 -4.01 8.41
N ALA A 51 -10.95 -4.73 8.87
CA ALA A 51 -11.55 -4.47 10.18
C ALA A 51 -10.60 -4.79 11.34
N SER A 52 -9.73 -5.80 11.16
CA SER A 52 -8.73 -6.22 12.15
C SER A 52 -7.57 -6.94 11.46
N MET A 53 -6.47 -7.16 12.18
CA MET A 53 -5.40 -8.04 11.72
C MET A 53 -5.90 -9.44 11.35
N ALA A 54 -6.92 -9.95 12.04
CA ALA A 54 -7.53 -11.25 11.74
C ALA A 54 -8.25 -11.26 10.38
N SER A 55 -9.02 -10.22 10.03
CA SER A 55 -9.64 -10.10 8.69
C SER A 55 -8.56 -10.02 7.61
N MET A 56 -7.49 -9.24 7.85
CA MET A 56 -6.37 -9.14 6.92
C MET A 56 -5.72 -10.50 6.64
N ARG A 57 -5.44 -11.29 7.68
CA ARG A 57 -4.87 -12.64 7.51
C ARG A 57 -5.83 -13.61 6.82
N GLN A 58 -7.14 -13.47 7.00
CA GLN A 58 -8.11 -14.30 6.29
C GLN A 58 -8.13 -14.01 4.79
N SER A 59 -8.03 -12.72 4.40
CA SER A 59 -8.07 -12.31 3.00
C SER A 59 -6.73 -12.45 2.28
N LEU A 60 -5.61 -12.13 2.93
CA LEU A 60 -4.27 -12.14 2.32
C LEU A 60 -3.44 -13.39 2.66
N GLY A 61 -3.90 -14.22 3.61
CA GLY A 61 -3.16 -15.35 4.15
C GLY A 61 -2.16 -14.96 5.26
N ASP A 62 -1.53 -15.97 5.84
CA ASP A 62 -0.50 -15.82 6.90
C ASP A 62 0.87 -15.37 6.37
N GLU A 63 1.02 -15.24 5.05
CA GLU A 63 2.28 -14.84 4.40
C GLU A 63 2.58 -13.33 4.57
N VAL A 64 1.54 -12.52 4.82
CA VAL A 64 1.71 -11.07 5.05
C VAL A 64 2.13 -10.80 6.49
N ASN A 65 3.41 -10.50 6.67
CA ASN A 65 3.96 -10.09 7.96
C ASN A 65 3.98 -8.57 8.11
N VAL A 66 2.95 -8.01 8.76
CA VAL A 66 2.82 -6.56 9.04
C VAL A 66 4.04 -6.00 9.79
N ALA A 67 4.70 -6.80 10.63
CA ALA A 67 5.88 -6.33 11.37
C ALA A 67 7.10 -6.06 10.48
N GLY A 68 7.10 -6.58 9.26
CA GLY A 68 8.12 -6.30 8.24
C GLY A 68 7.75 -5.17 7.27
N LEU A 69 6.55 -4.60 7.39
CA LEU A 69 6.07 -3.55 6.49
C LEU A 69 6.39 -2.17 7.04
N TRP A 70 6.55 -1.19 6.14
CA TRP A 70 6.71 0.20 6.53
C TRP A 70 5.39 0.75 7.07
N GLN A 71 5.41 1.20 8.32
CA GLN A 71 4.29 1.93 8.89
C GLN A 71 4.24 3.36 8.32
N ILE A 72 3.12 3.70 7.69
CA ILE A 72 2.89 5.00 7.07
C ILE A 72 2.13 5.90 8.04
N ASN A 73 2.56 7.16 8.15
CA ASN A 73 1.90 8.13 9.00
C ASN A 73 0.48 8.42 8.46
N PRO A 74 -0.56 8.41 9.32
CA PRO A 74 -1.93 8.71 8.90
C PRO A 74 -2.10 10.09 8.24
N ASP A 75 -1.22 11.06 8.51
CA ASP A 75 -1.24 12.36 7.83
C ASP A 75 -0.95 12.25 6.33
N VAL A 76 -0.03 11.35 5.94
CA VAL A 76 0.29 11.06 4.52
C VAL A 76 -0.95 10.50 3.83
N VAL A 77 -1.65 9.55 4.46
CA VAL A 77 -2.87 8.97 3.90
C VAL A 77 -4.00 10.00 3.85
N SER A 78 -4.12 10.84 4.87
CA SER A 78 -5.09 11.95 4.89
C SER A 78 -4.85 12.94 3.77
N ARG A 79 -3.58 13.23 3.46
CA ARG A 79 -3.17 14.05 2.31
C ARG A 79 -3.58 13.38 1.00
N LEU A 80 -3.24 12.11 0.79
CA LEU A 80 -3.60 11.36 -0.42
C LEU A 80 -5.13 11.28 -0.63
N ARG A 81 -5.91 11.12 0.46
CA ARG A 81 -7.38 11.17 0.44
C ARG A 81 -7.91 12.54 0.03
N ARG A 82 -7.33 13.61 0.56
CA ARG A 82 -7.70 14.99 0.23
C ARG A 82 -7.39 15.35 -1.24
N GLU A 83 -6.33 14.78 -1.78
CA GLU A 83 -5.90 14.97 -3.18
C GLU A 83 -6.57 14.00 -4.16
N GLU A 84 -7.50 13.15 -3.71
CA GLU A 84 -8.17 12.14 -4.55
C GLU A 84 -7.18 11.16 -5.24
N LYS A 85 -5.98 10.99 -4.65
CA LYS A 85 -4.89 10.15 -5.16
C LYS A 85 -4.90 8.72 -4.63
N ILE A 86 -5.94 8.35 -3.87
CA ILE A 86 -6.04 7.08 -3.18
C ILE A 86 -7.38 6.40 -3.48
N ASN A 87 -7.32 5.11 -3.78
CA ASN A 87 -8.48 4.28 -4.02
C ASN A 87 -8.72 3.39 -2.78
N ALA A 88 -9.84 3.61 -2.08
CA ALA A 88 -10.19 2.82 -0.91
C ALA A 88 -10.90 1.53 -1.34
N ILE A 89 -10.31 0.38 -0.98
CA ILE A 89 -10.81 -0.96 -1.29
C ILE A 89 -11.19 -1.62 0.04
N ASN A 90 -12.36 -2.25 0.11
CA ASN A 90 -12.71 -3.06 1.29
C ASN A 90 -12.08 -4.45 1.12
N GLY A 91 -11.16 -4.81 2.00
CA GLY A 91 -10.49 -6.11 1.98
C GLY A 91 -11.33 -7.25 2.57
N ASP A 92 -12.41 -6.93 3.29
CA ASP A 92 -13.30 -7.92 3.93
C ASP A 92 -14.28 -8.58 2.95
N ASP A 93 -14.42 -8.04 1.72
CA ASP A 93 -15.29 -8.56 0.65
C ASP A 93 -14.55 -9.50 -0.33
N ALA A 94 -13.24 -9.68 -0.14
CA ALA A 94 -12.34 -10.43 -1.04
C ALA A 94 -12.13 -11.88 -0.59
#